data_AF-A0A0R2H5H4-F1
#
_entry.id   AF-A0A0R2H5H4-F1
#
_cell.length_a   1.000
_cell.length_b   1.000
_cell.length_c   1.000
_cell.angle_alpha   90.00
_cell.angle_beta   90.00
_cell.angle_gamma   90.00
#
_symmetry.space_group_name_H-M   'P 1'
#
loop_
_entity.id
_entity.type
_entity.pdbx_description
1 polymer ?
#
loop_
_entity_poly.entity_id
_entity_poly.type
_entity_poly.pdbx_seq_one_letter_code
_entity_poly.pdbx_strand_id
1 'polypeptide(L)' 'MKQAANADLLALIYATKASWDHAKETAQAVYESQVDTELVERTKLQEQKYLYLYNLARQRHVHGTLNDGVIQN' A
#
# COMPACT_ATOMS: atom_id res chain seq x y z
N MET A 1 -2.06 14.82 19.33
CA MET A 1 -0.81 14.18 18.86
C MET A 1 -1.02 12.80 18.24
N LYS A 2 -1.80 11.86 18.83
CA LYS A 2 -2.01 10.52 18.23
C LYS A 2 -2.76 10.50 16.88
N GLN A 3 -3.70 11.42 16.64
CA GLN A 3 -4.49 11.45 15.40
C GLN A 3 -3.68 11.88 14.16
N ALA A 4 -2.75 12.83 14.30
CA ALA A 4 -1.89 13.26 13.20
C ALA A 4 -0.95 12.12 12.75
N ALA A 5 -0.34 11.41 13.70
CA ALA A 5 0.50 10.24 13.40
C ALA A 5 -0.26 9.09 12.70
N ASN A 6 -1.55 8.92 13.02
CA ASN A 6 -2.40 7.93 12.34
C ASN A 6 -2.76 8.37 10.91
N ALA A 7 -2.98 9.67 10.68
CA ALA A 7 -3.23 10.20 9.35
C ALA A 7 -2.01 10.08 8.44
N ASP A 8 -0.82 10.36 8.96
CA ASP A 8 0.45 10.21 8.23
C ASP A 8 0.71 8.74 7.86
N LEU A 9 0.41 7.82 8.77
CA LEU A 9 0.51 6.38 8.51
C LEU A 9 -0.46 5.93 7.41
N LEU A 10 -1.69 6.42 7.41
CA LEU A 10 -2.67 6.11 6.36
C LEU A 10 -2.25 6.69 5.01
N ALA A 11 -1.76 7.93 4.98
CA ALA A 11 -1.24 8.54 3.76
C ALA A 11 -0.06 7.74 3.18
N LEU A 12 0.83 7.27 4.04
CA LEU A 12 1.95 6.41 3.63
C LEU A 12 1.48 5.06 3.07
N ILE A 13 0.45 4.46 3.67
CA ILE A 13 -0.16 3.21 3.18
C ILE A 13 -0.76 3.42 1.78
N TYR A 14 -1.52 4.50 1.58
CA TYR A 14 -2.11 4.81 0.28
C TYR A 14 -1.05 5.07 -0.80
N ALA A 15 -0.03 5.87 -0.48
CA ALA A 15 1.08 6.13 -1.40
C ALA A 15 1.83 4.84 -1.77
N THR A 16 2.07 3.97 -0.79
CA THR A 16 2.74 2.67 -1.02
C THR A 16 1.89 1.75 -1.89
N LYS A 17 0.57 1.70 -1.67
CA LYS A 17 -0.34 0.92 -2.50
C LYS A 17 -0.36 1.42 -3.94
N ALA A 18 -0.47 2.72 -4.17
CA ALA A 18 -0.42 3.30 -5.51
C ALA A 18 0.89 2.97 -6.23
N SER A 19 2.02 3.02 -5.52
CA SER A 19 3.32 2.62 -6.08
C SER A 19 3.37 1.13 -6.47
N TRP A 20 2.76 0.26 -5.66
CA TRP A 20 2.68 -1.16 -5.95
C TRP A 20 1.79 -1.46 -7.16
N ASP A 21 0.63 -0.82 -7.25
CA ASP A 21 -0.29 -0.99 -8.38
C ASP A 21 0.39 -0.56 -9.69
N HIS A 22 1.08 0.58 -9.70
CA HIS A 22 1.85 1.04 -10.86
C HIS A 22 3.00 0.07 -11.24
N ALA A 23 3.69 -0.50 -10.24
CA ALA A 23 4.76 -1.47 -10.49
C ALA A 23 4.20 -2.76 -11.12
N LYS A 24 3.02 -3.23 -10.69
CA LYS A 24 2.32 -4.37 -11.31
C LYS A 24 1.93 -4.08 -12.74
N GLU A 25 1.32 -2.92 -13.00
CA GLU A 25 0.93 -2.53 -14.37
C GLU A 25 2.13 -2.48 -15.30
N THR A 26 3.25 -1.91 -14.82
CA THR A 26 4.51 -1.87 -15.58
C THR A 26 5.06 -3.27 -15.82
N ALA A 27 5.09 -4.13 -14.80
CA ALA A 27 5.56 -5.51 -14.93
C ALA A 27 4.68 -6.32 -15.89
N GLN A 28 3.36 -6.10 -15.87
CA GLN A 28 2.41 -6.77 -16.75
C GLN A 28 2.58 -6.31 -18.22
N ALA A 29 2.74 -5.00 -18.45
CA ALA A 29 3.01 -4.45 -19.78
C ALA A 29 4.34 -4.96 -20.35
N VAL A 30 5.36 -5.17 -19.52
CA VAL A 30 6.67 -5.71 -19.94
C VAL A 30 6.65 -7.23 -20.08
N TYR A 31 5.80 -7.96 -19.35
CA TYR A 31 5.63 -9.41 -19.52
C TYR A 31 5.10 -9.76 -20.92
N GLU A 32 4.28 -8.89 -21.51
CA GLU A 32 3.87 -8.98 -22.93
C GLU A 32 5.04 -8.77 -23.91
N SER A 33 6.18 -8.20 -23.46
CA SER A 33 7.32 -7.81 -24.30
C SER A 33 8.65 -8.54 -24.01
N GLN A 34 8.64 -9.69 -23.32
CA GLN A 34 9.80 -10.48 -22.84
C GLN A 34 10.28 -10.15 -21.41
N VAL A 35 10.49 -11.22 -20.63
CA VAL A 35 10.62 -11.27 -19.17
C VAL A 35 11.89 -10.57 -18.67
N ASP A 36 11.71 -9.42 -18.00
CA ASP A 36 12.80 -8.71 -17.33
C ASP A 36 12.79 -8.98 -15.81
N THR A 37 13.83 -9.66 -15.33
CA THR A 37 13.96 -10.16 -13.95
C THR A 37 13.94 -9.03 -12.92
N GLU A 38 14.41 -7.82 -13.27
CA GLU A 38 14.44 -6.67 -12.37
C GLU A 38 13.03 -6.19 -11.98
N LEU A 39 12.08 -6.21 -12.92
CA LEU A 39 10.69 -5.80 -12.68
C LEU A 39 9.96 -6.76 -11.75
N VAL A 40 10.24 -8.06 -11.87
CA VAL A 40 9.72 -9.09 -10.96
C VAL A 40 10.26 -8.89 -9.55
N GLU A 41 11.56 -8.61 -9.41
CA GLU A 41 12.19 -8.35 -8.11
C GLU A 41 11.66 -7.06 -7.46
N ARG A 42 11.51 -5.98 -8.24
CA ARG A 42 10.88 -4.73 -7.76
C ARG A 42 9.45 -4.95 -7.27
N THR A 43 8.67 -5.75 -8.00
CA THR A 43 7.28 -6.05 -7.62
C THR A 43 7.23 -6.83 -6.31
N LYS A 44 8.08 -7.85 -6.15
CA LYS A 44 8.20 -8.63 -4.90
C LYS A 44 8.64 -7.76 -3.71
N LEU A 45 9.58 -6.84 -3.93
CA LEU A 45 10.04 -5.93 -2.89
C LEU A 45 8.92 -5.01 -2.40
N GLN A 46 8.08 -4.48 -3.30
CA GLN A 46 6.96 -3.63 -2.93
C GLN A 46 5.85 -4.40 -2.21
N GLU A 47 5.59 -5.64 -2.63
CA GLU A 47 4.66 -6.55 -1.94
C GLU A 47 5.12 -6.81 -0.49
N GLN A 48 6.40 -7.11 -0.27
CA GLN A 48 6.93 -7.34 1.08
C GLN A 48 6.81 -6.09 1.97
N LYS A 49 7.06 -4.90 1.42
CA LYS A 49 6.87 -3.63 2.16
C LYS A 49 5.42 -3.42 2.55
N TYR A 50 4.48 -3.67 1.65
CA TYR A 50 3.05 -3.57 1.94
C TYR A 50 2.63 -4.54 3.05
N LEU A 51 3.03 -5.81 2.97
CA LEU A 51 2.69 -6.82 3.99
C LEU A 51 3.28 -6.48 5.35
N TYR A 52 4.52 -5.96 5.38
CA TYR A 52 5.13 -5.50 6.62
C TYR A 52 4.34 -4.36 7.28
N LEU A 53 3.98 -3.33 6.50
CA LEU A 53 3.20 -2.19 7.00
C LEU A 53 1.79 -2.62 7.45
N TYR A 54 1.14 -3.50 6.70
CA TYR A 54 -0.18 -4.05 7.06
C TYR A 54 -0.13 -4.83 8.39
N ASN A 55 0.88 -5.69 8.56
CA ASN A 55 1.07 -6.44 9.80
C ASN A 55 1.37 -5.51 10.99
N LEU A 56 2.17 -4.47 10.78
CA LEU A 56 2.47 -3.47 11.79
C LEU A 56 1.22 -2.67 12.20
N ALA A 57 0.38 -2.28 11.24
CA ALA A 57 -0.90 -1.62 11.49
C ALA A 57 -1.86 -2.54 12.28
N ARG A 58 -1.93 -3.82 11.92
CA ARG A 58 -2.71 -4.84 12.62
C ARG A 58 -2.25 -5.02 14.07
N GLN A 59 -0.94 -5.16 14.31
CA GLN A 59 -0.37 -5.30 15.66
C GLN A 59 -0.63 -4.07 16.54
N ARG A 60 -0.62 -2.88 15.94
CA ARG A 60 -0.87 -1.62 16.66
C ARG A 60 -2.36 -1.31 16.83
N HIS A 61 -3.26 -2.19 16.40
CA HIS A 61 -4.71 -1.96 16.36
C HIS A 61 -5.08 -0.64 15.68
N VAL A 62 -4.26 -0.19 14.73
CA VAL A 62 -4.54 1.01 13.94
C VAL A 62 -5.48 0.57 12.84
N HIS A 63 -6.76 0.72 13.12
CA HIS A 63 -7.81 0.59 12.13
C HIS A 63 -7.99 2.00 11.59
N GLY A 64 -7.92 2.18 10.27
CA GLY A 64 -8.40 3.43 9.70
C GLY A 64 -9.81 3.66 10.22
N THR A 65 -10.14 4.88 10.62
CA THR A 65 -11.54 5.29 10.77
C THR A 65 -12.19 5.11 9.41
N LEU A 66 -12.74 3.92 9.16
CA LEU A 66 -13.73 3.68 8.13
C LEU A 66 -14.95 4.49 8.56
N ASN A 67 -14.98 5.77 8.17
CA ASN A 67 -16.14 6.67 8.25
C ASN A 67 -17.08 6.43 9.44
N ASP A 68 -16.73 6.96 10.62
CA ASP A 68 -17.76 7.24 11.62
C ASP A 68 -18.50 8.52 11.19
N GLY A 69 -19.54 8.35 10.37
CA GLY A 69 -20.66 9.29 10.31
C GLY A 69 -20.60 10.43 9.29
N VAL A 70 -20.63 10.10 8.00
CA VAL A 70 -21.47 10.88 7.05
C VAL A 70 -22.84 10.18 6.99
N ILE A 71 -23.62 10.30 8.05
CA ILE A 71 -25.08 10.25 7.98
C ILE A 71 -25.55 11.46 8.79
N GLN A 72 -25.74 12.57 8.07
CA GLN A 72 -26.59 13.66 8.56
C GLN A 72 -28.03 13.17 8.44
N ASN A 73 -28.75 13.17 9.57
CA ASN A 73 -30.21 13.31 9.63
C ASN A 73 -30.50 14.41 10.64
#